data_AF-A0A1Y2EYN6-F1
#
_entry.id   AF-A0A1Y2EYN6-F1
#
_cell.length_a   1.000
_cell.length_b   1.000
_cell.length_c   1.000
_cell.angle_alpha   90.00
_cell.angle_beta   90.00
_cell.angle_gamma   90.00
#
_symmetry.space_group_name_H-M   'P 1'
#
loop_
_entity.id
_entity.type
_entity.pdbx_description
1 polymer ?
#
loop_
_entity_poly.entity_id
_entity_poly.type
_entity_poly.pdbx_seq_one_letter_code
_entity_poly.pdbx_strand_id
1 'polypeptide(L)'
;MSRQRSQQALGQDGLTVPFALTAGLSSTGKRDIIILGGLAELVSGALSMGLGGYLAAQSEMEHYKFERQREQHEVVTCPTEEKQEIYDILEPYGLTKDTATPFVEELAKNPDQWVEFMLQFELGLSKPDTNRVWQSALAIGFAYLLGGIIPLLPYFFVENPRTKGLMISALLTSAVLVLFGYIKSFSVGRKHKPASLSAVQTLAVGAIAAAASYGVVYGLDRRFQT
;
A
#
# COMPACT_ATOMS: atom_id res chain seq x y z
N MET A 1 -6.99 -11.01 -0.77
CA MET A 1 -6.62 -10.49 0.57
C MET A 1 -5.34 -9.64 0.60
N SER A 2 -4.44 -9.73 -0.39
CA SER A 2 -3.22 -8.88 -0.49
C SER A 2 -3.51 -7.41 -0.83
N ARG A 3 -4.49 -7.15 -1.71
CA ARG A 3 -4.84 -5.82 -2.27
C ARG A 3 -5.39 -4.79 -1.26
N GLN A 4 -6.09 -5.23 -0.21
CA GLN A 4 -6.60 -4.32 0.83
C GLN A 4 -5.51 -3.88 1.82
N ARG A 5 -4.47 -4.72 2.01
CA ARG A 5 -3.37 -4.41 2.92
C ARG A 5 -2.45 -3.33 2.36
N SER A 6 -2.24 -3.29 1.05
CA SER A 6 -1.41 -2.27 0.39
C SER A 6 -2.07 -0.89 0.42
N GLN A 7 -3.36 -0.77 0.08
CA GLN A 7 -4.06 0.52 0.12
C GLN A 7 -4.17 1.12 1.53
N GLN A 8 -4.33 0.29 2.57
CA GLN A 8 -4.39 0.74 3.95
C GLN A 8 -3.02 1.11 4.54
N ALA A 9 -1.93 0.52 4.06
CA ALA A 9 -0.57 0.91 4.45
C ALA A 9 -0.22 2.29 3.87
N LEU A 10 -0.59 2.54 2.61
CA LEU A 10 -0.25 3.78 1.90
C LEU A 10 -0.94 5.03 2.47
N GLY A 11 -2.19 4.91 2.92
CA GLY A 11 -2.87 6.01 3.62
C GLY A 11 -2.27 6.33 5.00
N GLN A 12 -1.67 5.34 5.66
CA GLN A 12 -0.97 5.52 6.94
C GLN A 12 0.38 6.22 6.75
N ASP A 13 1.06 5.95 5.64
CA ASP A 13 2.34 6.59 5.29
C ASP A 13 2.16 8.10 5.08
N GLY A 14 1.06 8.50 4.41
CA GLY A 14 0.67 9.91 4.23
C GLY A 14 0.38 10.67 5.52
N LEU A 15 0.09 10.00 6.62
CA LEU A 15 -0.03 10.64 7.94
C LEU A 15 1.29 10.62 8.70
N THR A 16 2.00 9.49 8.65
CA THR A 16 3.15 9.23 9.53
C THR A 16 4.40 10.00 9.09
N VAL A 17 4.72 9.99 7.80
CA VAL A 17 5.93 10.63 7.27
C VAL A 17 5.83 12.16 7.35
N PRO A 18 4.74 12.80 6.89
CA PRO A 18 4.62 14.26 6.99
C PRO A 18 4.53 14.74 8.44
N PHE A 19 3.90 13.96 9.33
CA PHE A 19 3.93 14.25 10.77
C PHE A 19 5.34 14.17 11.35
N ALA A 20 6.09 13.11 11.05
CA ALA A 20 7.44 12.95 11.54
C ALA A 20 8.35 14.09 11.05
N LEU A 21 8.24 14.50 9.78
CA LEU A 21 9.00 15.63 9.26
C LEU A 21 8.61 16.94 9.95
N THR A 22 7.31 17.26 10.01
CA THR A 22 6.84 18.52 10.62
C THR A 22 7.17 18.59 12.11
N ALA A 23 7.09 17.47 12.84
CA ALA A 23 7.58 17.35 14.21
C ALA A 23 9.08 17.65 14.28
N GLY A 24 9.87 17.07 13.38
CA GLY A 24 11.28 17.37 13.21
C GLY A 24 11.57 18.86 13.06
N LEU A 25 10.99 19.46 12.03
CA LEU A 25 11.18 20.87 11.69
C LEU A 25 10.66 21.81 12.78
N SER A 26 9.66 21.41 13.57
CA SER A 26 9.15 22.21 14.68
C SER A 26 10.20 22.52 15.75
N SER A 27 11.22 21.66 15.88
CA SER A 27 12.36 21.90 16.78
C SER A 27 13.12 23.19 16.45
N THR A 28 13.14 23.62 15.17
CA THR A 28 13.79 24.88 14.73
C THR A 28 13.08 26.13 15.23
N GLY A 29 11.78 26.01 15.61
CA GLY A 29 10.94 27.15 15.98
C GLY A 29 10.58 28.10 14.82
N LYS A 30 11.01 27.79 13.59
CA LYS A 30 10.82 28.63 12.40
C LYS A 30 9.65 28.14 11.56
N ARG A 31 8.57 28.91 11.55
CA ARG A 31 7.29 28.54 10.90
C ARG A 31 7.41 28.41 9.38
N ASP A 32 8.16 29.29 8.75
CA ASP A 32 8.48 29.28 7.32
C ASP A 32 9.18 27.98 6.90
N ILE A 33 10.16 27.52 7.67
CA ILE A 33 10.86 26.25 7.41
C ILE A 33 9.89 25.06 7.49
N ILE A 34 9.02 25.03 8.50
CA ILE A 34 8.05 23.93 8.69
C ILE A 34 7.07 23.87 7.52
N ILE A 35 6.51 25.02 7.12
CA ILE A 35 5.52 25.08 6.04
C ILE A 35 6.15 24.74 4.70
N LEU A 36 7.29 25.37 4.35
CA LEU A 36 7.96 25.12 3.07
C LEU A 36 8.47 23.69 2.98
N GLY A 37 9.15 23.19 4.03
CA GLY A 37 9.66 21.83 4.07
C GLY A 37 8.53 20.79 4.05
N GLY A 38 7.46 21.03 4.81
CA GLY A 38 6.29 20.16 4.84
C GLY A 38 5.56 20.10 3.50
N LEU A 39 5.27 21.25 2.88
CA LEU A 39 4.61 21.27 1.56
C LEU A 39 5.48 20.62 0.46
N ALA A 40 6.79 20.86 0.48
CA ALA A 40 7.71 20.25 -0.47
C ALA A 40 7.72 18.72 -0.32
N GLU A 41 7.75 18.22 0.91
CA GLU A 41 7.66 16.79 1.19
C GLU A 41 6.30 16.21 0.78
N LEU A 42 5.19 16.88 1.05
CA LEU A 42 3.86 16.40 0.65
C LEU A 42 3.72 16.22 -0.86
N VAL A 43 4.18 17.21 -1.64
CA VAL A 43 4.11 17.13 -3.10
C VAL A 43 5.04 16.03 -3.62
N SER A 44 6.28 15.99 -3.13
CA SER A 44 7.27 14.98 -3.54
C SER A 44 6.82 13.56 -3.17
N GLY A 45 6.34 13.36 -1.94
CA GLY A 45 5.85 12.10 -1.42
C GLY A 45 4.59 11.62 -2.15
N ALA A 46 3.62 12.50 -2.40
CA ALA A 46 2.42 12.16 -3.15
C ALA A 46 2.72 11.73 -4.59
N LEU A 47 3.63 12.44 -5.27
CA LEU A 47 4.08 12.06 -6.62
C LEU A 47 4.84 10.73 -6.62
N SER A 48 5.77 10.57 -5.68
CA SER A 48 6.57 9.34 -5.54
C SER A 48 5.69 8.11 -5.29
N MET A 49 4.77 8.20 -4.33
CA MET A 49 3.85 7.10 -4.03
C MET A 49 2.83 6.86 -5.15
N GLY A 50 2.30 7.92 -5.76
CA GLY A 50 1.36 7.79 -6.88
C GLY A 50 2.00 7.12 -8.10
N LEU A 51 3.19 7.57 -8.50
CA LEU A 51 3.96 6.95 -9.59
C LEU A 51 4.43 5.54 -9.23
N GLY A 52 4.82 5.29 -7.98
CA GLY A 52 5.12 3.94 -7.50
C GLY A 52 3.94 2.99 -7.63
N GLY A 53 2.73 3.46 -7.28
CA GLY A 53 1.48 2.72 -7.48
C GLY A 53 1.16 2.47 -8.95
N TYR A 54 1.41 3.45 -9.82
CA TYR A 54 1.28 3.30 -11.28
C TYR A 54 2.22 2.21 -11.81
N LEU A 55 3.51 2.30 -11.51
CA LEU A 55 4.53 1.37 -11.98
C LEU A 55 4.29 -0.05 -11.46
N ALA A 56 3.86 -0.20 -10.21
CA ALA A 56 3.51 -1.50 -9.65
C ALA A 56 2.31 -2.13 -10.37
N ALA A 57 1.25 -1.35 -10.62
CA ALA A 57 0.08 -1.84 -11.35
C ALA A 57 0.39 -2.14 -12.84
N GLN A 58 1.25 -1.34 -13.46
CA GLN A 58 1.74 -1.58 -14.82
C GLN A 58 2.57 -2.87 -14.89
N SER A 59 3.45 -3.10 -13.92
CA SER A 59 4.25 -4.33 -13.84
C SER A 59 3.37 -5.57 -13.63
N GLU A 60 2.33 -5.50 -12.79
CA GLU A 60 1.34 -6.60 -12.63
C GLU A 60 0.62 -6.89 -13.97
N MET A 61 0.29 -5.85 -14.74
CA MET A 61 -0.33 -5.98 -16.06
C MET A 61 0.60 -6.61 -17.09
N GLU A 62 1.87 -6.20 -17.13
CA GLU A 62 2.88 -6.74 -18.04
C GLU A 62 3.20 -8.19 -17.72
N HIS A 63 3.36 -8.52 -16.45
CA HIS A 63 3.56 -9.90 -15.99
C HIS A 63 2.38 -10.79 -16.39
N TYR A 64 1.13 -10.35 -16.16
CA TYR A 64 -0.05 -11.11 -16.58
C TYR A 64 -0.08 -11.36 -18.10
N LYS A 65 0.26 -10.34 -18.91
CA LYS A 65 0.29 -10.49 -20.38
C LYS A 65 1.37 -11.46 -20.84
N PHE A 66 2.53 -11.41 -20.21
CA PHE A 66 3.64 -12.31 -20.52
C PHE A 66 3.29 -13.76 -20.20
N GLU A 67 2.79 -14.02 -18.99
CA GLU A 67 2.39 -15.38 -18.57
C GLU A 67 1.23 -15.90 -19.44
N ARG A 68 0.24 -15.07 -19.75
CA ARG A 68 -0.85 -15.46 -20.66
C ARG A 68 -0.36 -15.88 -22.05
N GLN A 69 0.64 -15.19 -22.59
CA GLN A 69 1.21 -15.55 -23.89
C GLN A 69 2.02 -16.85 -23.83
N ARG A 70 2.73 -17.09 -22.72
CA ARG A 70 3.45 -18.35 -22.49
C ARG A 70 2.47 -19.52 -22.42
N GLU A 71 1.44 -19.38 -21.61
CA GLU A 71 0.38 -20.37 -21.44
C GLU A 71 -0.35 -20.69 -22.75
N GLN A 72 -0.67 -19.67 -23.54
CA GLN A 72 -1.27 -19.83 -24.87
C GLN A 72 -0.37 -20.62 -25.83
N HIS A 73 0.94 -20.53 -25.67
CA HIS A 73 1.90 -21.29 -26.46
C HIS A 73 1.97 -22.74 -25.98
N GLU A 74 2.08 -22.96 -24.68
CA GLU A 74 2.23 -24.26 -24.03
C GLU A 74 1.01 -25.17 -24.25
N VAL A 75 -0.20 -24.62 -24.16
CA VAL A 75 -1.46 -25.35 -24.48
C VAL A 75 -1.47 -25.89 -25.93
N VAL A 76 -0.76 -25.24 -26.85
CA VAL A 76 -0.67 -25.68 -28.25
C VAL A 76 0.51 -26.62 -28.49
N THR A 77 1.67 -26.34 -27.91
CA THR A 77 2.90 -27.11 -28.17
C THR A 77 3.04 -28.35 -27.30
N CYS A 78 2.54 -28.29 -26.06
CA CYS A 78 2.72 -29.31 -25.03
C CYS A 78 1.39 -29.76 -24.37
N PRO A 79 0.31 -30.02 -25.12
CA PRO A 79 -1.03 -30.24 -24.54
C PRO A 79 -1.12 -31.44 -23.60
N THR A 80 -0.23 -32.42 -23.72
CA THR A 80 -0.20 -33.58 -22.80
C THR A 80 0.40 -33.22 -21.44
N GLU A 81 1.42 -32.36 -21.43
CA GLU A 81 2.06 -31.87 -20.20
C GLU A 81 1.11 -30.92 -19.48
N GLU A 82 0.52 -29.95 -20.19
CA GLU A 82 -0.48 -29.02 -19.64
C GLU A 82 -1.72 -29.71 -19.03
N LYS A 83 -2.18 -30.81 -19.64
CA LYS A 83 -3.27 -31.61 -19.06
C LYS A 83 -2.83 -32.30 -17.76
N GLN A 84 -1.56 -32.71 -17.67
CA GLN A 84 -1.01 -33.32 -16.47
C GLN A 84 -0.98 -32.32 -15.33
N GLU A 85 -0.62 -31.07 -15.59
CA GLU A 85 -0.62 -30.01 -14.58
C GLU A 85 -2.01 -29.75 -14.02
N ILE A 86 -3.07 -29.80 -14.83
CA ILE A 86 -4.45 -29.69 -14.32
C ILE A 86 -4.77 -30.84 -13.35
N TYR A 87 -4.32 -32.07 -13.61
CA TYR A 87 -4.53 -33.16 -12.66
C TYR A 87 -3.79 -32.90 -11.35
N ASP A 88 -2.56 -32.40 -11.42
CA ASP A 88 -1.73 -32.10 -10.25
C ASP A 88 -2.31 -30.94 -9.42
N ILE A 89 -2.94 -29.95 -10.06
CA ILE A 89 -3.70 -28.87 -9.42
C ILE A 89 -4.93 -29.42 -8.67
N LEU A 90 -5.61 -30.41 -9.23
CA LEU A 90 -6.86 -30.95 -8.70
C LEU A 90 -6.65 -32.04 -7.63
N GLU A 91 -5.52 -32.75 -7.63
CA GLU A 91 -5.21 -33.82 -6.68
C GLU A 91 -5.31 -33.37 -5.20
N PRO A 92 -4.78 -32.19 -4.79
CA PRO A 92 -4.93 -31.69 -3.42
C PRO A 92 -6.37 -31.44 -2.98
N TYR A 93 -7.30 -31.30 -3.93
CA TYR A 93 -8.74 -31.18 -3.66
C TYR A 93 -9.44 -32.55 -3.48
N GLY A 94 -8.69 -33.65 -3.56
CA GLY A 94 -9.19 -35.02 -3.43
C GLY A 94 -9.78 -35.59 -4.72
N LEU A 95 -9.52 -34.95 -5.87
CA LEU A 95 -9.97 -35.43 -7.17
C LEU A 95 -8.94 -36.41 -7.73
N THR A 96 -9.34 -37.66 -7.93
CA THR A 96 -8.49 -38.64 -8.63
C THR A 96 -8.42 -38.32 -10.12
N LYS A 97 -7.34 -38.72 -10.79
CA LYS A 97 -7.16 -38.55 -12.24
C LYS A 97 -8.35 -39.07 -13.05
N ASP A 98 -8.89 -40.24 -12.69
CA ASP A 98 -10.06 -40.82 -13.36
C ASP A 98 -11.31 -39.93 -13.24
N THR A 99 -11.50 -39.29 -12.08
CA THR A 99 -12.65 -38.40 -11.83
C THR A 99 -12.48 -37.05 -12.55
N ALA A 100 -11.25 -36.54 -12.63
CA ALA A 100 -10.94 -35.27 -13.27
C ALA A 100 -10.83 -35.37 -14.80
N THR A 101 -10.58 -36.56 -15.37
CA THR A 101 -10.36 -36.75 -16.82
C THR A 101 -11.49 -36.17 -17.69
N PRO A 102 -12.79 -36.40 -17.41
CA PRO A 102 -13.86 -35.80 -18.20
C PRO A 102 -13.86 -34.27 -18.15
N PHE A 103 -13.50 -33.67 -17.01
CA PHE A 103 -13.39 -32.23 -16.86
C PHE A 103 -12.22 -31.67 -17.68
N VAL A 104 -11.04 -32.28 -17.59
CA VAL A 104 -9.84 -31.84 -18.31
C VAL A 104 -10.04 -31.97 -19.82
N GLU A 105 -10.63 -33.06 -20.30
CA GLU A 105 -10.91 -33.23 -21.73
C GLU A 105 -11.96 -32.25 -22.26
N GLU A 106 -12.97 -31.90 -21.45
CA GLU A 106 -13.96 -30.90 -21.84
C GLU A 106 -13.36 -29.48 -21.84
N LEU A 107 -12.56 -29.15 -20.82
CA LEU A 107 -11.86 -27.87 -20.72
C LEU A 107 -10.89 -27.67 -21.90
N ALA A 108 -10.18 -28.73 -22.29
CA ALA A 108 -9.23 -28.70 -23.40
C ALA A 108 -9.87 -28.38 -24.76
N LYS A 109 -11.19 -28.53 -24.92
CA LYS A 109 -11.90 -28.13 -26.14
C LYS A 109 -12.00 -26.61 -26.31
N ASN A 110 -11.81 -25.84 -25.24
CA ASN A 110 -11.83 -24.39 -25.26
C ASN A 110 -10.49 -23.83 -24.77
N PRO A 111 -9.53 -23.60 -25.69
CA PRO A 111 -8.18 -23.14 -25.33
C PRO A 111 -8.17 -21.85 -24.50
N ASP A 112 -9.10 -20.92 -24.77
CA ASP A 112 -9.16 -19.66 -24.00
C ASP A 112 -9.57 -19.89 -22.54
N GLN A 113 -10.49 -20.82 -22.28
CA GLN A 113 -10.88 -21.17 -20.91
C GLN A 113 -9.85 -22.05 -20.22
N TRP A 114 -9.14 -22.91 -20.97
CA TRP A 114 -8.02 -23.67 -20.46
C TRP A 114 -6.90 -22.74 -19.98
N VAL A 115 -6.47 -21.80 -20.81
CA VAL A 115 -5.47 -20.79 -20.42
C VAL A 115 -5.93 -19.98 -19.20
N GLU A 116 -7.18 -19.54 -19.16
CA GLU A 116 -7.67 -18.77 -18.00
C GLU A 116 -7.72 -19.62 -16.72
N PHE A 117 -8.01 -20.93 -16.83
CA PHE A 117 -7.93 -21.87 -15.72
C PHE A 117 -6.49 -21.97 -15.19
N MET A 118 -5.51 -22.18 -16.07
CA MET A 118 -4.09 -22.30 -15.68
C MET A 118 -3.59 -21.00 -15.04
N LEU A 119 -3.85 -19.86 -15.67
CA LEU A 119 -3.54 -18.54 -15.10
C LEU A 119 -4.10 -18.37 -13.69
N GLN A 120 -5.32 -18.83 -13.42
CA GLN A 120 -5.98 -18.64 -12.13
C GLN A 120 -5.55 -19.67 -11.07
N PHE A 121 -5.48 -20.95 -11.43
CA PHE A 121 -5.32 -22.05 -10.47
C PHE A 121 -3.87 -22.49 -10.31
N GLU A 122 -3.06 -22.40 -11.36
CA GLU A 122 -1.64 -22.73 -11.32
C GLU A 122 -0.83 -21.50 -10.87
N LEU A 123 -0.96 -20.38 -11.60
CA LEU A 123 -0.14 -19.18 -11.37
C LEU A 123 -0.75 -18.20 -10.36
N GLY A 124 -2.02 -18.40 -9.96
CA GLY A 124 -2.71 -17.52 -9.02
C GLY A 124 -2.95 -16.09 -9.57
N LEU A 125 -2.87 -15.92 -10.89
CA LEU A 125 -3.04 -14.67 -11.59
C LEU A 125 -4.51 -14.43 -11.91
N SER A 126 -4.93 -13.18 -11.79
CA SER A 126 -6.29 -12.76 -12.15
C SER A 126 -6.20 -11.61 -13.13
N LYS A 127 -7.06 -11.62 -14.14
CA LYS A 127 -7.09 -10.58 -15.18
C LYS A 127 -7.12 -9.19 -14.54
N PRO A 128 -6.05 -8.40 -14.69
CA PRO A 128 -5.99 -7.07 -14.10
C PRO A 128 -6.85 -6.10 -14.93
N ASP A 129 -7.54 -5.20 -14.24
CA ASP A 129 -8.34 -4.13 -14.86
C ASP A 129 -7.39 -3.03 -15.39
N THR A 130 -7.51 -2.67 -16.67
CA THR A 130 -6.65 -1.67 -17.32
C THR A 130 -6.87 -0.26 -16.78
N ASN A 131 -8.11 0.08 -16.37
CA ASN A 131 -8.40 1.40 -15.77
C ASN A 131 -7.81 1.53 -14.36
N ARG A 132 -7.51 0.40 -13.72
CA ARG A 132 -7.02 0.36 -12.34
C ARG A 132 -5.62 0.91 -12.17
N VAL A 133 -4.80 0.96 -13.23
CA VAL A 133 -3.42 1.47 -13.19
C VAL A 133 -3.42 2.95 -12.78
N TRP A 134 -4.16 3.78 -13.52
CA TRP A 134 -4.28 5.22 -13.24
C TRP A 134 -5.08 5.50 -11.97
N GLN A 135 -6.17 4.75 -11.74
CA GLN A 135 -6.97 4.91 -10.53
C GLN A 135 -6.17 4.63 -9.27
N SER A 136 -5.30 3.61 -9.27
CA SER A 136 -4.43 3.32 -8.12
C SER A 136 -3.44 4.45 -7.89
N ALA A 137 -2.80 4.95 -8.94
CA ALA A 137 -1.84 6.05 -8.84
C ALA A 137 -2.48 7.30 -8.23
N LEU A 138 -3.64 7.71 -8.76
CA LEU A 138 -4.38 8.87 -8.26
C LEU A 138 -4.87 8.66 -6.83
N ALA A 139 -5.48 7.52 -6.53
CA ALA A 139 -6.00 7.23 -5.20
C ALA A 139 -4.89 7.26 -4.14
N ILE A 140 -3.72 6.69 -4.44
CA ILE A 140 -2.57 6.66 -3.52
C ILE A 140 -1.99 8.07 -3.33
N GLY A 141 -1.73 8.78 -4.42
CA GLY A 141 -1.16 10.14 -4.35
C GLY A 141 -2.08 11.12 -3.62
N PHE A 142 -3.39 11.10 -3.92
CA PHE A 142 -4.37 11.95 -3.23
C PHE A 142 -4.53 11.56 -1.75
N ALA A 143 -4.54 10.27 -1.42
CA ALA A 143 -4.59 9.83 -0.03
C ALA A 143 -3.37 10.31 0.77
N TYR A 144 -2.18 10.26 0.16
CA TYR A 144 -0.95 10.78 0.77
C TYR A 144 -1.04 12.28 1.04
N LEU A 145 -1.44 13.05 0.02
CA LEU A 145 -1.55 14.50 0.09
C LEU A 145 -2.58 14.94 1.15
N LEU A 146 -3.77 14.32 1.14
CA LEU A 146 -4.82 14.64 2.12
C LEU A 146 -4.42 14.21 3.54
N GLY A 147 -3.82 13.04 3.70
CA GLY A 147 -3.33 12.57 5.00
C GLY A 147 -2.27 13.48 5.59
N GLY A 148 -1.38 14.00 4.75
CA GLY A 148 -0.24 14.77 5.19
C GLY A 148 -0.49 16.27 5.39
N ILE A 149 -1.56 16.82 4.80
CA ILE A 149 -2.04 18.16 5.14
C ILE A 149 -2.45 18.26 6.62
N ILE A 150 -3.00 17.18 7.18
CA ILE A 150 -3.51 17.13 8.55
C ILE A 150 -2.44 17.54 9.59
N PRO A 151 -1.26 16.88 9.67
CA PRO A 151 -0.21 17.29 10.60
C PRO A 151 0.35 18.69 10.32
N LEU A 152 0.28 19.18 9.08
CA LEU A 152 0.81 20.49 8.70
C LEU A 152 -0.14 21.64 9.05
N LEU A 153 -1.46 21.38 9.05
CA LEU A 153 -2.51 22.38 9.21
C LEU A 153 -2.31 23.31 10.44
N PRO A 154 -1.97 22.83 11.64
CA PRO A 154 -1.84 23.69 12.82
C PRO A 154 -0.73 24.74 12.68
N TYR A 155 0.32 24.45 11.91
CA TYR A 155 1.45 25.36 11.73
C TYR A 155 1.09 26.59 10.87
N PHE A 156 -0.04 26.58 10.15
CA PHE A 156 -0.57 27.76 9.44
C PHE A 156 -1.33 28.75 10.35
N PHE A 157 -1.69 28.37 11.56
CA PHE A 157 -2.52 29.21 12.43
C PHE A 157 -1.84 29.57 13.75
N VAL A 158 -0.76 28.88 14.10
CA VAL A 158 -0.08 29.05 15.39
C VAL A 158 1.20 29.89 15.24
N GLU A 159 1.37 30.88 16.12
CA GLU A 159 2.55 31.74 16.18
C GLU A 159 3.74 31.10 16.90
N ASN A 160 3.49 30.17 17.83
CA ASN A 160 4.52 29.41 18.54
C ASN A 160 4.60 27.96 18.03
N PRO A 161 5.35 27.69 16.95
CA PRO A 161 5.37 26.38 16.30
C PRO A 161 6.05 25.30 17.14
N ARG A 162 7.02 25.65 17.98
CA ARG A 162 7.83 24.68 18.74
C ARG A 162 7.01 23.92 19.79
N THR A 163 6.16 24.62 20.54
CA THR A 163 5.35 24.01 21.60
C THR A 163 3.89 23.87 21.19
N LYS A 164 3.18 24.97 20.98
CA LYS A 164 1.74 24.93 20.68
C LYS A 164 1.45 24.25 19.34
N GLY A 165 2.24 24.56 18.30
CA GLY A 165 2.08 23.96 16.97
C GLY A 165 2.27 22.44 16.98
N LEU A 166 3.38 21.99 17.56
CA LEU A 166 3.68 20.56 17.73
C LEU A 166 2.62 19.83 18.55
N MET A 167 2.18 20.38 19.68
CA MET A 167 1.16 19.73 20.53
C MET A 167 -0.16 19.54 19.78
N ILE A 168 -0.64 20.57 19.07
CA ILE A 168 -1.89 20.49 18.32
C ILE A 168 -1.74 19.50 17.15
N SER A 169 -0.62 19.56 16.42
CA SER A 169 -0.32 18.62 15.33
C SER A 169 -0.25 17.17 15.81
N ALA A 170 0.45 16.92 16.92
CA ALA A 170 0.54 15.58 17.51
C ALA A 170 -0.82 15.04 17.97
N LEU A 171 -1.65 15.88 18.60
CA LEU A 171 -2.97 15.46 19.07
C LEU A 171 -3.91 15.18 17.89
N LEU A 172 -3.92 16.06 16.88
CA LEU A 172 -4.73 15.90 15.68
C LEU A 172 -4.32 14.65 14.89
N THR A 173 -3.02 14.49 14.64
CA THR A 173 -2.49 13.31 13.93
C THR A 173 -2.76 12.03 14.70
N SER A 174 -2.59 12.04 16.04
CA SER A 174 -2.89 10.87 16.87
C SER A 174 -4.36 10.48 16.79
N ALA A 175 -5.29 11.46 16.84
CA ALA A 175 -6.72 11.20 16.71
C ALA A 175 -7.05 10.56 15.34
N VAL A 176 -6.45 11.07 14.27
CA VAL A 176 -6.65 10.53 12.92
C VAL A 176 -6.01 9.14 12.77
N LEU A 177 -4.81 8.90 13.30
CA LEU A 177 -4.16 7.58 13.29
C LEU A 177 -4.96 6.53 14.06
N VAL A 178 -5.56 6.91 15.20
CA VAL A 178 -6.47 6.02 15.95
C VAL A 178 -7.71 5.69 15.12
N LEU A 179 -8.32 6.69 14.47
CA LEU A 179 -9.47 6.50 13.60
C LEU A 179 -9.14 5.56 12.43
N PHE A 180 -8.01 5.78 11.75
CA PHE A 180 -7.53 4.90 10.68
C PHE A 180 -7.24 3.48 11.19
N GLY A 181 -6.60 3.34 12.36
CA GLY A 181 -6.35 2.06 13.00
C GLY A 181 -7.65 1.29 13.33
N TYR A 182 -8.69 2.01 13.75
CA TYR A 182 -10.01 1.45 14.02
C TYR A 182 -10.73 0.99 12.75
N ILE A 183 -10.78 1.84 11.72
CA ILE A 183 -11.38 1.52 10.41
C ILE A 183 -10.67 0.30 9.79
N LYS A 184 -9.34 0.27 9.85
CA LYS A 184 -8.52 -0.86 9.39
C LYS A 184 -8.90 -2.18 10.08
N SER A 185 -9.15 -2.14 11.39
CA SER A 185 -9.55 -3.32 12.15
C SER A 185 -10.89 -3.89 11.68
N PHE A 186 -11.81 -3.04 11.24
CA PHE A 186 -13.14 -3.46 10.77
C PHE A 186 -13.08 -4.06 9.36
N SER A 187 -12.33 -3.45 8.43
CA SER A 187 -12.25 -3.92 7.04
C SER A 187 -11.49 -5.24 6.87
N VAL A 188 -10.58 -5.59 7.79
CA VAL A 188 -9.73 -6.79 7.66
C VAL A 188 -10.42 -8.07 8.18
N GLY A 189 -11.65 -7.99 8.70
CA GLY A 189 -12.44 -9.16 9.13
C GLY A 189 -11.78 -10.01 10.22
N ARG A 190 -10.71 -9.51 10.85
CA ARG A 190 -9.93 -10.23 11.85
C ARG A 190 -10.64 -10.17 13.19
N LYS A 191 -11.37 -11.24 13.53
CA LYS A 191 -12.06 -11.44 14.82
C LYS A 191 -11.14 -11.49 16.06
N HIS A 192 -9.80 -11.48 15.92
CA HIS A 192 -8.87 -11.85 17.01
C HIS A 192 -7.81 -10.83 17.42
N LYS A 193 -7.64 -9.69 16.72
CA LYS A 193 -6.78 -8.61 17.24
C LYS A 193 -7.67 -7.46 17.70
N PRO A 194 -7.60 -7.03 18.97
CA PRO A 194 -8.42 -5.91 19.42
C PRO A 194 -8.01 -4.68 18.61
N ALA A 195 -9.01 -3.93 18.10
CA ALA A 195 -8.79 -2.73 17.30
C ALA A 195 -7.85 -1.72 17.99
N SER A 196 -7.88 -1.71 19.33
CA SER A 196 -6.97 -0.94 20.18
C SER A 196 -5.49 -1.28 19.96
N LEU A 197 -5.14 -2.56 19.76
CA LEU A 197 -3.74 -2.96 19.53
C LEU A 197 -3.23 -2.43 18.17
N SER A 198 -4.07 -2.44 17.13
CA SER A 198 -3.69 -1.89 15.83
C SER A 198 -3.52 -0.38 15.87
N ALA A 199 -4.38 0.32 16.63
CA ALA A 199 -4.25 1.76 16.88
C ALA A 199 -2.97 2.08 17.66
N VAL A 200 -2.68 1.33 18.74
CA VAL A 200 -1.46 1.50 19.54
C VAL A 200 -0.19 1.26 18.71
N GLN A 201 -0.17 0.22 17.87
CA GLN A 201 0.97 -0.02 16.96
C GLN A 201 1.18 1.13 15.98
N THR A 202 0.10 1.64 15.40
CA THR A 202 0.14 2.74 14.43
C THR A 202 0.62 4.04 15.08
N LEU A 203 0.14 4.34 16.30
CA LEU A 203 0.63 5.45 17.10
C LEU A 203 2.10 5.29 17.49
N ALA A 204 2.52 4.09 17.91
CA ALA A 204 3.91 3.83 18.30
C ALA A 204 4.88 4.05 17.14
N VAL A 205 4.54 3.59 15.94
CA VAL A 205 5.35 3.85 14.73
C VAL A 205 5.45 5.35 14.45
N GLY A 206 4.34 6.08 14.53
CA GLY A 206 4.33 7.53 14.34
C GLY A 206 5.14 8.28 15.39
N ALA A 207 5.02 7.89 16.66
CA ALA A 207 5.79 8.48 17.76
C ALA A 207 7.29 8.24 17.62
N ILE A 208 7.71 7.02 17.25
CA ILE A 208 9.11 6.68 17.03
C ILE A 208 9.68 7.48 15.84
N ALA A 209 8.96 7.52 14.72
CA ALA A 209 9.38 8.28 13.55
C ALA A 209 9.53 9.78 13.86
N ALA A 210 8.54 10.36 14.55
CA ALA A 210 8.58 11.77 14.96
C ALA A 210 9.71 12.05 15.96
N ALA A 211 9.93 11.19 16.96
CA ALA A 211 11.01 11.35 17.92
C ALA A 211 12.39 11.26 17.25
N ALA A 212 12.57 10.33 16.30
CA ALA A 212 13.81 10.21 15.53
C ALA A 212 14.06 11.46 14.69
N SER A 213 13.07 11.91 13.93
CA SER A 213 13.14 13.14 13.12
C SER A 213 13.44 14.38 13.97
N TYR A 214 12.72 14.54 15.09
CA TYR A 214 12.97 15.61 16.07
C TYR A 214 14.39 15.59 16.60
N GLY A 215 14.90 14.42 17.01
CA GLY A 215 16.27 14.28 17.50
C GLY A 215 17.32 14.68 16.47
N VAL A 216 17.15 14.27 15.22
CA VAL A 216 18.06 14.62 14.11
C VAL A 216 18.05 16.12 13.84
N VAL A 217 16.87 16.70 13.61
CA VAL A 217 16.77 18.13 13.27
C VAL A 217 17.25 19.00 14.42
N TYR A 218 16.86 18.69 15.66
CA TYR A 218 17.30 19.44 16.84
C TYR A 218 18.82 19.36 17.04
N GLY A 219 19.41 18.18 16.85
CA GLY A 219 20.85 17.97 16.97
C GLY A 219 21.66 18.73 15.92
N LEU A 220 21.17 18.77 14.68
CA LEU A 220 21.80 19.49 13.58
C LEU A 220 21.61 21.01 13.68
N ASP A 221 20.40 21.48 13.99
CA ASP A 221 20.10 22.92 14.12
C ASP A 221 21.01 23.57 15.18
N ARG A 222 21.27 22.86 16.29
CA ARG A 222 22.21 23.32 17.33
C ARG A 222 23.66 23.45 16.85
N ARG A 223 24.08 22.61 15.88
CA ARG A 223 25.43 22.64 15.28
C ARG A 223 25.58 23.74 14.23
N PHE A 224 24.51 24.11 13.53
CA PHE A 224 24.54 25.17 12.52
C PHE A 224 24.43 26.58 13.12
N GLN A 225 24.05 26.69 14.39
CA GLN A 225 23.98 27.96 15.13
C GLN A 225 25.26 28.28 15.93
N THR A 226 26.24 27.36 15.96
CA THR A 226 27.61 27.57 16.50
C THR A 226 28.58 27.85 15.38
#